data_AF-A0A1I1Z5V9-F1
#
_entry.id   AF-A0A1I1Z5V9-F1
#
_cell.length_a   1.000
_cell.length_b   1.000
_cell.length_c   1.000
_cell.angle_alpha   90.00
_cell.angle_beta   90.00
_cell.angle_gamma   90.00
#
_symmetry.space_group_name_H-M   'P 1'
#
loop_
_entity.id
_entity.type
_entity.pdbx_description
1 polymer ?
#
loop_
_entity_poly.entity_id
_entity_poly.type
_entity_poly.pdbx_seq_one_letter_code
_entity_poly.pdbx_strand_id
1 'polypeptide(L)'
;MSYFSEALLYLCFAILTGTFIMRVIPEHRRPQIHIPSWLLLVSALAVPVLEYVPIHDSAVLFAKDTEISYGQMVKSILLDLNNGKAWIWSAVASVGLAFLLGLPSFRNDKHMPKVSLFIMFLLILWLGYASHATSLYGTKGWLVHSAHFLAVTAWIGVLMVSSWFSADSRNWDGFLAWFSPLAIGCMLITFIAGITLMTFTTPQYVNSWMLPYGQMLLLKHLLIAPLLLFAYTNGFGYKKKLKENSSFNPRPWLKAESIIALLLFIVTGALGQQTPPHNVKETLQSVSPSPLFTSLYNGHFSPDLTLKLSIGLDSVLMLAAAIIMIYGLIQMYRENKLLPAFVMGLMTSVFGYFALMFSVG
;
A
#
# COMPACT_ATOMS: atom_id res chain seq x y z
N MET A 1 -3.87 -8.24 -15.74
CA MET A 1 -2.64 -7.42 -15.87
C MET A 1 -2.67 -6.21 -14.93
N SER A 2 -3.84 -5.61 -14.73
CA SER A 2 -4.09 -4.49 -13.82
C SER A 2 -3.68 -4.65 -12.35
N TYR A 3 -3.82 -5.84 -11.75
CA TYR A 3 -3.43 -6.03 -10.33
C TYR A 3 -1.94 -5.73 -10.07
N PHE A 4 -1.08 -6.16 -11.00
CA PHE A 4 0.36 -5.93 -10.90
C PHE A 4 0.73 -4.49 -11.19
N SER A 5 0.01 -3.81 -12.10
CA SER A 5 0.32 -2.43 -12.46
C SER A 5 0.10 -1.47 -11.28
N GLU A 6 -0.98 -1.64 -10.52
CA GLU A 6 -1.22 -0.85 -9.31
C GLU A 6 -0.17 -1.09 -8.22
N ALA A 7 0.19 -2.36 -7.96
CA ALA A 7 1.22 -2.67 -6.97
C ALA A 7 2.57 -2.03 -7.34
N LEU A 8 2.93 -2.08 -8.63
CA LEU A 8 4.12 -1.42 -9.17
C LEU A 8 4.02 0.11 -9.11
N LEU A 9 2.82 0.67 -9.28
CA LEU A 9 2.58 2.11 -9.19
C LEU A 9 2.86 2.59 -7.76
N TYR A 10 2.28 1.93 -6.76
CA TYR A 10 2.58 2.18 -5.34
C TYR A 10 4.09 2.09 -5.05
N LEU A 11 4.77 1.09 -5.62
CA LEU A 11 6.22 0.95 -5.49
C LEU A 11 6.98 2.13 -6.11
N CYS A 12 6.61 2.58 -7.32
CA CYS A 12 7.23 3.74 -7.97
C CYS A 12 7.07 5.01 -7.13
N PHE A 13 5.85 5.28 -6.64
CA PHE A 13 5.60 6.42 -5.75
C PHE A 13 6.38 6.32 -4.45
N ALA A 14 6.46 5.13 -3.82
CA ALA A 14 7.21 4.94 -2.59
C ALA A 14 8.72 5.15 -2.80
N ILE A 15 9.31 4.64 -3.88
CA ILE A 15 10.73 4.88 -4.23
C ILE A 15 10.98 6.38 -4.43
N LEU A 16 10.18 7.05 -5.27
CA LEU A 16 10.36 8.46 -5.60
C LEU A 16 10.17 9.35 -4.36
N THR A 17 9.04 9.24 -3.67
CA THR A 17 8.72 10.03 -2.47
C THR A 17 9.76 9.79 -1.37
N GLY A 18 10.09 8.52 -1.08
CA GLY A 18 11.11 8.17 -0.10
C GLY A 18 12.47 8.77 -0.43
N THR A 19 12.88 8.73 -1.70
CA THR A 19 14.15 9.29 -2.17
C THR A 19 14.19 10.79 -1.94
N PHE A 20 13.16 11.52 -2.38
CA PHE A 20 13.18 12.97 -2.30
C PHE A 20 13.03 13.48 -0.87
N ILE A 21 12.24 12.81 -0.02
CA ILE A 21 12.23 13.08 1.43
C ILE A 21 13.63 12.90 1.98
N MET A 22 14.27 11.76 1.72
CA MET A 22 15.61 11.51 2.24
C MET A 22 16.62 12.56 1.76
N ARG A 23 16.53 13.05 0.51
CA ARG A 23 17.40 14.11 -0.03
C ARG A 23 17.19 15.48 0.60
N VAL A 24 16.03 15.78 1.17
CA VAL A 24 15.78 17.03 1.90
C VAL A 24 16.39 16.99 3.31
N ILE A 25 16.47 15.81 3.91
CA ILE A 25 17.01 15.65 5.27
C ILE A 25 18.53 15.88 5.28
N PRO A 26 19.08 16.66 6.25
CA PRO A 26 20.52 16.87 6.38
C PRO A 26 21.31 15.57 6.54
N GLU A 27 22.52 15.51 5.95
CA GLU A 27 23.36 14.30 5.93
C GLU A 27 23.70 13.74 7.32
N HIS A 28 23.86 14.60 8.32
CA HIS A 28 24.12 14.18 9.71
C HIS A 28 22.90 13.54 10.42
N ARG A 29 21.70 13.57 9.81
CA ARG A 29 20.46 12.98 10.36
C ARG A 29 19.92 11.82 9.52
N ARG A 30 20.72 11.29 8.59
CA ARG A 30 20.32 10.17 7.73
C ARG A 30 21.52 9.25 7.47
N PRO A 31 21.28 7.95 7.26
CA PRO A 31 22.32 7.09 6.69
C PRO A 31 22.70 7.57 5.29
N GLN A 32 23.91 7.23 4.85
CA GLN A 32 24.32 7.49 3.47
C GLN A 32 23.51 6.58 2.53
N ILE A 33 22.80 7.17 1.56
CA ILE A 33 21.93 6.45 0.62
C ILE A 33 22.48 6.57 -0.79
N HIS A 34 22.60 5.45 -1.49
CA HIS A 34 22.97 5.39 -2.89
C HIS A 34 21.84 4.75 -3.71
N ILE A 35 21.05 5.60 -4.37
CA ILE A 35 20.01 5.15 -5.30
C ILE A 35 20.50 5.42 -6.71
N PRO A 36 20.53 4.40 -7.58
CA PRO A 36 20.97 4.61 -8.95
C PRO A 36 19.98 5.53 -9.69
N SER A 37 20.50 6.49 -10.45
CA SER A 37 19.66 7.49 -11.13
C SER A 37 18.69 6.86 -12.14
N TRP A 38 19.08 5.74 -12.77
CA TRP A 38 18.20 5.03 -13.70
C TRP A 38 16.93 4.53 -13.01
N LEU A 39 16.99 4.13 -11.74
CA LEU A 39 15.81 3.65 -11.02
C LEU A 39 14.80 4.78 -10.82
N LEU A 40 15.27 5.98 -10.49
CA LEU A 40 14.39 7.15 -10.36
C LEU A 40 13.75 7.54 -11.71
N LEU A 41 14.53 7.47 -12.79
CA LEU A 41 14.02 7.73 -14.14
C LEU A 41 12.98 6.70 -14.56
N VAL A 42 13.27 5.40 -14.36
CA VAL A 42 12.34 4.32 -14.65
C VAL A 42 11.09 4.44 -13.80
N SER A 43 11.19 4.70 -12.49
CA SER A 43 10.01 4.89 -11.64
C SER A 43 9.16 6.08 -12.09
N ALA A 44 9.77 7.22 -12.48
CA ALA A 44 9.03 8.37 -12.98
C ALA A 44 8.34 8.06 -14.33
N LEU A 45 9.05 7.45 -15.28
CA LEU A 45 8.46 7.11 -16.58
C LEU A 45 7.43 5.96 -16.48
N ALA A 46 7.55 5.08 -15.50
CA ALA A 46 6.61 3.98 -15.28
C ALA A 46 5.24 4.46 -14.76
N VAL A 47 5.18 5.55 -13.98
CA VAL A 47 3.91 6.08 -13.43
C VAL A 47 2.80 6.20 -14.49
N PRO A 48 2.96 6.97 -15.59
CA PRO A 48 1.90 7.11 -16.58
C PRO A 48 1.61 5.81 -17.35
N VAL A 49 2.61 4.94 -17.53
CA VAL A 49 2.41 3.64 -18.19
C VAL A 49 1.55 2.72 -17.32
N LEU A 50 1.83 2.69 -16.02
CA LEU A 50 1.10 1.85 -15.06
C LEU A 50 -0.31 2.40 -14.78
N GLU A 51 -0.46 3.72 -14.66
CA GLU A 51 -1.78 4.37 -14.53
C GLU A 51 -2.65 4.22 -15.79
N TYR A 52 -2.06 3.99 -16.96
CA TYR A 52 -2.83 3.76 -18.18
C TYR A 52 -3.47 2.36 -18.23
N VAL A 53 -2.95 1.38 -17.49
CA VAL A 53 -3.44 -0.02 -17.57
C VAL A 53 -4.94 -0.12 -17.23
N PRO A 54 -5.47 0.47 -16.15
CA PRO A 54 -6.92 0.44 -15.87
C PRO A 54 -7.75 1.23 -16.89
N ILE A 55 -7.18 2.28 -17.50
CA ILE A 55 -7.83 3.04 -18.59
C ILE A 55 -7.94 2.16 -19.83
N HIS A 56 -6.89 1.43 -20.17
CA HIS A 56 -6.89 0.47 -21.27
C HIS A 56 -7.94 -0.62 -21.05
N ASP A 57 -7.97 -1.24 -19.86
CA ASP A 57 -8.94 -2.29 -19.53
C ASP A 57 -10.38 -1.77 -19.65
N SER A 58 -10.64 -0.55 -19.17
CA SER A 58 -11.95 0.12 -19.31
C SER A 58 -12.28 0.42 -20.77
N ALA A 59 -11.31 0.89 -21.55
CA ALA A 59 -11.50 1.22 -22.96
C ALA A 59 -11.82 -0.01 -23.80
N VAL A 60 -11.15 -1.14 -23.56
CA VAL A 60 -11.44 -2.42 -24.25
C VAL A 60 -12.84 -2.91 -23.91
N LEU A 61 -13.23 -2.86 -22.64
CA LEU A 61 -14.56 -3.28 -22.19
C LEU A 61 -15.66 -2.43 -22.83
N PHE A 62 -15.61 -1.11 -22.68
CA PHE A 62 -16.65 -0.23 -23.19
C PHE A 62 -16.69 -0.16 -24.72
N ALA A 63 -15.55 -0.25 -25.40
CA ALA A 63 -15.52 -0.31 -26.87
C ALA A 63 -16.27 -1.54 -27.39
N LYS A 64 -16.12 -2.68 -26.70
CA LYS A 64 -16.82 -3.92 -27.04
C LYS A 64 -18.33 -3.80 -26.77
N ASP A 65 -18.72 -3.21 -25.65
CA ASP A 65 -20.12 -3.12 -25.24
C ASP A 65 -20.93 -2.09 -26.03
N THR A 66 -20.27 -1.04 -26.54
CA THR A 66 -20.92 0.07 -27.27
C THR A 66 -20.70 0.03 -28.79
N GLU A 67 -19.97 -0.96 -29.29
CA GLU A 67 -19.58 -1.09 -30.72
C GLU A 67 -18.84 0.14 -31.29
N ILE A 68 -18.21 0.94 -30.42
CA ILE A 68 -17.39 2.10 -30.78
C ILE A 68 -15.93 1.65 -31.00
N SER A 69 -15.21 2.28 -31.92
CA SER A 69 -13.80 1.97 -32.13
C SER A 69 -12.95 2.25 -30.87
N TYR A 70 -11.95 1.41 -30.60
CA TYR A 70 -11.07 1.56 -29.44
C TYR A 70 -10.47 2.97 -29.32
N GLY A 71 -10.01 3.56 -30.44
CA GLY A 71 -9.43 4.90 -30.43
C GLY A 71 -10.43 6.00 -30.03
N GLN A 72 -11.69 5.89 -30.46
CA GLN A 72 -12.75 6.81 -30.04
C GLN A 72 -13.10 6.63 -28.55
N MET A 73 -13.14 5.38 -28.07
CA MET A 73 -13.41 5.08 -26.66
C MET A 73 -12.29 5.62 -25.75
N VAL A 74 -11.02 5.40 -26.09
CA VAL A 74 -9.88 5.97 -25.36
C VAL A 74 -9.97 7.50 -25.35
N LYS A 75 -10.29 8.13 -26.49
CA LYS A 75 -10.44 9.59 -26.55
C LYS A 75 -11.55 10.08 -25.61
N SER A 76 -12.70 9.42 -25.59
CA SER A 76 -13.80 9.77 -24.68
C SER A 76 -13.40 9.60 -23.23
N ILE A 77 -12.80 8.47 -22.85
CA ILE A 77 -12.33 8.24 -21.47
C ILE A 77 -11.33 9.33 -21.05
N LEU A 78 -10.35 9.65 -21.90
CA LEU A 78 -9.32 10.65 -21.60
C LEU A 78 -9.87 12.07 -21.43
N LEU A 79 -10.89 12.44 -22.21
CA LEU A 79 -11.41 13.82 -22.25
C LEU A 79 -12.63 14.04 -21.37
N ASP A 80 -13.43 13.01 -21.10
CA ASP A 80 -14.72 13.13 -20.42
C ASP A 80 -14.63 12.67 -18.96
N LEU A 81 -13.93 11.57 -18.69
CA LEU A 81 -13.85 10.95 -17.37
C LEU A 81 -12.73 11.54 -16.49
N ASN A 82 -12.97 11.57 -15.18
CA ASN A 82 -12.02 12.11 -14.19
C ASN A 82 -10.69 11.35 -14.20
N ASN A 83 -10.72 10.03 -14.33
CA ASN A 83 -9.53 9.19 -14.39
C ASN A 83 -8.68 9.50 -15.64
N GLY A 84 -9.31 9.75 -16.78
CA GLY A 84 -8.64 10.14 -18.01
C GLY A 84 -7.98 11.52 -17.92
N LYS A 85 -8.70 12.51 -17.40
CA LYS A 85 -8.16 13.86 -17.15
C LYS A 85 -7.00 13.82 -16.16
N ALA A 86 -7.13 13.06 -15.09
CA ALA A 86 -6.07 12.86 -14.10
C ALA A 86 -4.81 12.28 -14.75
N TRP A 87 -4.97 11.23 -15.56
CA TRP A 87 -3.86 10.57 -16.25
C TRP A 87 -3.08 11.52 -17.16
N ILE A 88 -3.75 12.42 -17.89
CA ILE A 88 -3.06 13.42 -18.73
C ILE A 88 -2.13 14.30 -17.88
N TRP A 89 -2.64 14.82 -16.76
CA TRP A 89 -1.84 15.66 -15.87
C TRP A 89 -0.74 14.88 -15.16
N SER A 90 -1.02 13.64 -14.73
CA SER A 90 -0.02 12.72 -14.19
C SER A 90 1.10 12.46 -15.20
N ALA A 91 0.76 12.21 -16.46
CA ALA A 91 1.74 11.96 -17.52
C ALA A 91 2.63 13.19 -17.76
N VAL A 92 2.05 14.39 -17.87
CA VAL A 92 2.81 15.63 -18.04
C VAL A 92 3.76 15.85 -16.86
N ALA A 93 3.25 15.74 -15.63
CA ALA A 93 4.05 15.95 -14.43
C ALA A 93 5.15 14.90 -14.26
N SER A 94 4.85 13.63 -14.57
CA SER A 94 5.83 12.54 -14.42
C SER A 94 6.90 12.56 -15.51
N VAL A 95 6.55 12.91 -16.74
CA VAL A 95 7.53 13.15 -17.82
C VAL A 95 8.38 14.38 -17.49
N GLY A 96 7.79 15.45 -16.96
CA GLY A 96 8.52 16.61 -16.46
C GLY A 96 9.51 16.24 -15.36
N LEU A 97 9.08 15.42 -14.39
CA LEU A 97 9.96 14.90 -13.33
C LEU A 97 11.10 14.05 -13.91
N ALA A 98 10.80 13.16 -14.86
CA ALA A 98 11.81 12.34 -15.53
C ALA A 98 12.82 13.21 -16.30
N PHE A 99 12.36 14.26 -16.98
CA PHE A 99 13.22 15.22 -17.66
C PHE A 99 14.15 15.93 -16.66
N LEU A 100 13.63 16.46 -15.55
CA LEU A 100 14.44 17.08 -14.50
C LEU A 100 15.46 16.12 -13.90
N LEU A 101 15.08 14.86 -13.68
CA LEU A 101 15.98 13.79 -13.23
C LEU A 101 17.02 13.39 -14.28
N GLY A 102 16.76 13.63 -15.57
CA GLY A 102 17.67 13.33 -16.67
C GLY A 102 18.83 14.33 -16.77
N LEU A 103 18.59 15.57 -16.38
CA LEU A 103 19.54 16.67 -16.52
C LEU A 103 20.61 16.67 -15.39
N PRO A 104 21.91 16.55 -15.71
CA PRO A 104 22.98 16.54 -14.69
C PRO A 104 23.02 17.79 -13.81
N SER A 105 22.70 18.96 -14.38
CA SER A 105 22.66 20.24 -13.67
C SER A 105 21.64 20.27 -12.54
N PHE A 106 20.48 19.61 -12.72
CA PHE A 106 19.43 19.56 -11.71
C PHE A 106 19.66 18.44 -10.69
N ARG A 107 20.37 17.36 -11.03
CA ARG A 107 20.61 16.23 -10.13
C ARG A 107 21.30 16.62 -8.82
N ASN A 108 22.22 17.58 -8.89
CA ASN A 108 23.03 18.03 -7.76
C ASN A 108 22.53 19.35 -7.15
N ASP A 109 21.45 19.92 -7.67
CA ASP A 109 20.89 21.17 -7.17
C ASP A 109 20.19 20.96 -5.81
N LYS A 110 20.43 21.87 -4.87
CA LYS A 110 19.90 21.79 -3.48
C LYS A 110 18.39 21.98 -3.38
N HIS A 111 17.76 22.61 -4.38
CA HIS A 111 16.32 22.83 -4.46
C HIS A 111 15.59 21.71 -5.20
N MET A 112 16.28 20.94 -6.05
CA MET A 112 15.68 19.86 -6.85
C MET A 112 14.86 18.85 -6.03
N PRO A 113 15.29 18.38 -4.83
CA PRO A 113 14.46 17.50 -4.02
C PRO A 113 13.13 18.12 -3.58
N LYS A 114 13.10 19.44 -3.31
CA LYS A 114 11.89 20.16 -2.91
C LYS A 114 10.91 20.31 -4.08
N VAL A 115 11.45 20.67 -5.25
CA VAL A 115 10.66 20.74 -6.51
C VAL A 115 10.08 19.37 -6.83
N SER A 116 10.89 18.31 -6.70
CA SER A 116 10.45 16.94 -6.94
C SER A 116 9.36 16.51 -5.97
N LEU A 117 9.47 16.84 -4.68
CA LEU A 117 8.41 16.58 -3.70
C LEU A 117 7.12 17.33 -4.02
N PHE A 118 7.22 18.56 -4.52
CA PHE A 118 6.05 19.31 -4.97
C PHE A 118 5.38 18.62 -6.17
N ILE A 119 6.16 18.18 -7.16
CA ILE A 119 5.63 17.40 -8.29
C ILE A 119 5.00 16.08 -7.80
N MET A 120 5.66 15.35 -6.90
CA MET A 120 5.10 14.14 -6.30
C MET A 120 3.79 14.42 -5.56
N PHE A 121 3.69 15.53 -4.83
CA PHE A 121 2.46 15.93 -4.17
C PHE A 121 1.32 16.15 -5.17
N LEU A 122 1.59 16.84 -6.28
CA LEU A 122 0.59 17.01 -7.34
C LEU A 122 0.18 15.67 -7.99
N LEU A 123 1.15 14.78 -8.28
CA LEU A 123 0.88 13.42 -8.76
C LEU A 123 -0.05 12.64 -7.82
N ILE A 124 0.18 12.74 -6.51
CA ILE A 124 -0.67 12.09 -5.50
C ILE A 124 -2.08 12.69 -5.49
N LEU A 125 -2.20 14.02 -5.65
CA LEU A 125 -3.51 14.67 -5.76
C LEU A 125 -4.26 14.22 -7.02
N TRP A 126 -3.60 14.10 -8.18
CA TRP A 126 -4.25 13.62 -9.40
C TRP A 126 -4.66 12.16 -9.30
N LEU A 127 -3.82 11.30 -8.70
CA LEU A 127 -4.19 9.91 -8.41
C LEU A 127 -5.41 9.84 -7.47
N GLY A 128 -5.44 10.69 -6.44
CA GLY A 128 -6.61 10.83 -5.59
C GLY A 128 -7.85 11.27 -6.36
N TYR A 129 -7.72 12.23 -7.28
CA TYR A 129 -8.82 12.74 -8.10
C TYR A 129 -9.37 11.65 -9.04
N ALA A 130 -8.51 10.78 -9.57
CA ALA A 130 -8.90 9.62 -10.37
C ALA A 130 -9.64 8.52 -9.59
N SER A 131 -9.58 8.54 -8.24
CA SER A 131 -10.05 7.42 -7.42
C SER A 131 -11.57 7.21 -7.44
N HIS A 132 -12.00 5.97 -7.18
CA HIS A 132 -13.40 5.64 -6.95
C HIS A 132 -14.03 6.46 -5.82
N ALA A 133 -13.26 6.76 -4.76
CA ALA A 133 -13.74 7.57 -3.65
C ALA A 133 -14.16 8.98 -4.11
N THR A 134 -13.41 9.60 -5.03
CA THR A 134 -13.75 10.90 -5.61
C THR A 134 -15.03 10.83 -6.43
N SER A 135 -15.19 9.79 -7.23
CA SER A 135 -16.40 9.63 -8.07
C SER A 135 -17.67 9.50 -7.22
N LEU A 136 -17.56 8.94 -6.02
CA LEU A 136 -18.70 8.70 -5.12
C LEU A 136 -18.95 9.84 -4.14
N TYR A 137 -17.89 10.45 -3.59
CA TYR A 137 -17.97 11.41 -2.48
C TYR A 137 -17.32 12.75 -2.81
N GLY A 138 -17.04 13.01 -4.08
CA GLY A 138 -16.46 14.26 -4.58
C GLY A 138 -15.18 14.64 -3.84
N THR A 139 -15.09 15.89 -3.43
CA THR A 139 -13.93 16.47 -2.72
C THR A 139 -13.56 15.71 -1.45
N LYS A 140 -14.53 15.17 -0.70
CA LYS A 140 -14.24 14.39 0.52
C LYS A 140 -13.49 13.11 0.17
N GLY A 141 -13.97 12.38 -0.83
CA GLY A 141 -13.31 11.17 -1.32
C GLY A 141 -11.91 11.46 -1.85
N TRP A 142 -11.77 12.55 -2.61
CA TRP A 142 -10.48 13.00 -3.15
C TRP A 142 -9.45 13.27 -2.05
N LEU A 143 -9.80 14.09 -1.06
CA LEU A 143 -8.88 14.47 0.02
C LEU A 143 -8.50 13.27 0.89
N VAL A 144 -9.48 12.43 1.24
CA VAL A 144 -9.23 11.24 2.06
C VAL A 144 -8.33 10.25 1.33
N HIS A 145 -8.58 9.98 0.04
CA HIS A 145 -7.74 9.09 -0.75
C HIS A 145 -6.32 9.64 -0.93
N SER A 146 -6.20 10.93 -1.25
CA SER A 146 -4.89 11.60 -1.39
C SER A 146 -4.11 11.58 -0.08
N ALA A 147 -4.75 11.87 1.05
CA ALA A 147 -4.12 11.83 2.37
C ALA A 147 -3.66 10.41 2.74
N HIS A 148 -4.49 9.40 2.47
CA HIS A 148 -4.12 7.99 2.67
C HIS A 148 -2.87 7.64 1.84
N PHE A 149 -2.90 7.92 0.54
CA PHE A 149 -1.82 7.56 -0.38
C PHE A 149 -0.52 8.33 -0.09
N LEU A 150 -0.61 9.63 0.25
CA LEU A 150 0.53 10.45 0.67
C LEU A 150 1.18 9.89 1.93
N ALA A 151 0.38 9.57 2.94
CA ALA A 151 0.89 9.04 4.20
C ALA A 151 1.60 7.69 4.01
N VAL A 152 0.97 6.78 3.25
CA VAL A 152 1.50 5.45 2.97
C VAL A 152 2.81 5.53 2.16
N THR A 153 2.85 6.33 1.10
CA THR A 153 4.04 6.45 0.24
C THR A 153 5.19 7.21 0.92
N ALA A 154 4.90 8.18 1.80
CA ALA A 154 5.92 8.83 2.61
C ALA A 154 6.52 7.88 3.65
N TRP A 155 5.68 7.17 4.42
CA TRP A 155 6.14 6.23 5.45
C TRP A 155 6.89 5.05 4.86
N ILE A 156 6.24 4.27 3.99
CA ILE A 156 6.83 3.07 3.40
C ILE A 156 7.96 3.44 2.43
N GLY A 157 7.86 4.57 1.74
CA GLY A 157 8.91 5.04 0.85
C GLY A 157 10.22 5.32 1.59
N VAL A 158 10.17 6.07 2.69
CA VAL A 158 11.37 6.33 3.51
C VAL A 158 11.90 5.04 4.12
N LEU A 159 11.03 4.17 4.64
CA LEU A 159 11.41 2.86 5.17
C LEU A 159 12.17 2.03 4.12
N MET A 160 11.59 1.89 2.94
CA MET A 160 12.15 1.10 1.85
C MET A 160 13.45 1.69 1.32
N VAL A 161 13.50 3.01 1.11
CA VAL A 161 14.71 3.67 0.62
C VAL A 161 15.86 3.51 1.62
N SER A 162 15.59 3.74 2.90
CA SER A 162 16.60 3.61 3.95
C SER A 162 17.04 2.16 4.18
N SER A 163 16.16 1.17 4.01
CA SER A 163 16.49 -0.23 4.24
C SER A 163 17.27 -0.88 3.10
N TRP A 164 16.93 -0.56 1.85
CA TRP A 164 17.53 -1.18 0.66
C TRP A 164 18.75 -0.45 0.11
N PHE A 165 18.77 0.89 0.21
CA PHE A 165 19.78 1.72 -0.46
C PHE A 165 20.75 2.43 0.49
N SER A 166 20.65 2.21 1.80
CA SER A 166 21.70 2.66 2.73
C SER A 166 23.00 1.91 2.48
N ALA A 167 24.14 2.62 2.46
CA ALA A 167 25.46 2.01 2.32
C ALA A 167 26.06 1.56 3.66
N ASP A 168 25.77 2.28 4.73
CA ASP A 168 26.44 2.10 6.03
C ASP A 168 25.47 2.13 7.22
N SER A 169 26.04 1.94 8.41
CA SER A 169 25.36 2.05 9.69
C SER A 169 25.57 3.39 10.41
N ARG A 170 25.94 4.46 9.69
CA ARG A 170 26.16 5.78 10.31
C ARG A 170 24.84 6.54 10.45
N ASN A 171 24.76 7.41 11.45
CA ASN A 171 23.65 8.34 11.70
C ASN A 171 22.26 7.69 11.89
N TRP A 172 22.17 6.39 12.23
CA TRP A 172 20.88 5.72 12.46
C TRP A 172 20.10 6.31 13.63
N ASP A 173 20.78 6.73 14.70
CA ASP A 173 20.10 7.39 15.82
C ASP A 173 19.43 8.70 15.36
N GLY A 174 20.17 9.54 14.62
CA GLY A 174 19.65 10.76 14.01
C GLY A 174 18.51 10.50 13.02
N PHE A 175 18.60 9.42 12.23
CA PHE A 175 17.53 8.99 11.33
C PHE A 175 16.25 8.62 12.09
N LEU A 176 16.37 7.73 13.07
CA LEU A 176 15.24 7.27 13.86
C LEU A 176 14.61 8.40 14.69
N ALA A 177 15.38 9.44 15.06
CA ALA A 177 14.86 10.59 15.80
C ALA A 177 13.74 11.34 15.04
N TRP A 178 13.86 11.52 13.72
CA TRP A 178 12.83 12.19 12.91
C TRP A 178 11.93 11.21 12.15
N PHE A 179 12.44 10.03 11.76
CA PHE A 179 11.65 9.07 11.00
C PHE A 179 10.55 8.43 11.87
N SER A 180 10.82 8.11 13.15
CA SER A 180 9.79 7.53 14.02
C SER A 180 8.56 8.43 14.19
N PRO A 181 8.65 9.74 14.51
CA PRO A 181 7.47 10.59 14.59
C PRO A 181 6.78 10.77 13.24
N LEU A 182 7.52 10.85 12.12
CA LEU A 182 6.92 10.85 10.78
C LEU A 182 6.11 9.57 10.54
N ALA A 183 6.70 8.40 10.79
CA ALA A 183 6.06 7.11 10.62
C ALA A 183 4.79 6.99 11.47
N ILE A 184 4.82 7.42 12.73
CA ILE A 184 3.63 7.44 13.60
C ILE A 184 2.54 8.36 13.02
N GLY A 185 2.90 9.57 12.59
CA GLY A 185 1.95 10.51 11.98
C GLY A 185 1.31 9.95 10.71
N CYS A 186 2.14 9.43 9.80
CA CYS A 186 1.67 8.77 8.57
C CYS A 186 0.80 7.55 8.87
N MET A 187 1.15 6.74 9.86
CA MET A 187 0.37 5.58 10.29
C MET A 187 -1.02 6.03 10.78
N LEU A 188 -1.10 7.05 11.65
CA LEU A 188 -2.37 7.59 12.13
C LEU A 188 -3.25 8.12 10.99
N ILE A 189 -2.67 8.90 10.07
CA ILE A 189 -3.40 9.40 8.89
C ILE A 189 -3.89 8.22 8.03
N THR A 190 -3.04 7.22 7.81
CA THR A 190 -3.37 6.02 7.03
C THR A 190 -4.55 5.27 7.64
N PHE A 191 -4.58 5.08 8.96
CA PHE A 191 -5.69 4.43 9.66
C PHE A 191 -6.98 5.23 9.58
N ILE A 192 -6.93 6.52 9.92
CA ILE A 192 -8.12 7.39 9.91
C ILE A 192 -8.70 7.46 8.49
N ALA A 193 -7.85 7.71 7.49
CA ALA A 193 -8.28 7.77 6.10
C ALA A 193 -8.75 6.40 5.60
N GLY A 194 -8.07 5.31 5.97
CA GLY A 194 -8.45 3.95 5.58
C GLY A 194 -9.82 3.53 6.11
N ILE A 195 -10.09 3.76 7.40
CA ILE A 195 -11.40 3.53 8.00
C ILE A 195 -12.46 4.41 7.32
N THR A 196 -12.13 5.68 7.06
CA THR A 196 -13.05 6.58 6.35
C THR A 196 -13.39 6.06 4.95
N LEU A 197 -12.40 5.61 4.18
CA LEU A 197 -12.62 5.00 2.86
C LEU A 197 -13.44 3.71 2.95
N MET A 198 -13.30 2.91 4.01
CA MET A 198 -14.15 1.73 4.20
C MET A 198 -15.62 2.10 4.42
N THR A 199 -15.92 3.21 5.09
CA THR A 199 -17.32 3.66 5.21
C THR A 199 -17.93 4.04 3.87
N PHE A 200 -17.10 4.40 2.89
CA PHE A 200 -17.51 4.72 1.51
C PHE A 200 -17.65 3.48 0.65
N THR A 201 -16.75 2.52 0.79
CA THR A 201 -16.55 1.43 -0.17
C THR A 201 -17.08 0.08 0.28
N THR A 202 -17.18 -0.14 1.60
CA THR A 202 -17.52 -1.46 2.16
C THR A 202 -18.18 -1.31 3.53
N PRO A 203 -19.39 -0.72 3.58
CA PRO A 203 -20.12 -0.55 4.84
C PRO A 203 -20.53 -1.91 5.46
N GLN A 204 -20.74 -2.95 4.63
CA GLN A 204 -21.09 -4.30 5.06
C GLN A 204 -19.83 -5.19 5.19
N TYR A 205 -18.88 -4.79 6.05
CA TYR A 205 -17.53 -5.38 6.12
C TYR A 205 -17.51 -6.92 6.20
N VAL A 206 -18.23 -7.52 7.15
CA VAL A 206 -18.23 -8.99 7.31
C VAL A 206 -18.88 -9.68 6.10
N ASN A 207 -20.06 -9.22 5.67
CA ASN A 207 -20.73 -9.77 4.48
C ASN A 207 -19.87 -9.63 3.21
N SER A 208 -19.05 -8.58 3.12
CA SER A 208 -18.17 -8.37 1.97
C SER A 208 -17.14 -9.48 1.80
N TRP A 209 -16.84 -10.27 2.85
CA TRP A 209 -15.94 -11.42 2.76
C TRP A 209 -16.46 -12.49 1.80
N MET A 210 -17.73 -12.47 1.39
CA MET A 210 -18.21 -13.35 0.31
C MET A 210 -17.65 -12.95 -1.07
N LEU A 211 -17.19 -11.70 -1.23
CA LEU A 211 -16.69 -11.14 -2.49
C LEU A 211 -15.16 -11.08 -2.52
N PRO A 212 -14.54 -11.11 -3.71
CA PRO A 212 -13.10 -10.94 -3.85
C PRO A 212 -12.56 -9.67 -3.17
N TYR A 213 -13.30 -8.56 -3.27
CA TYR A 213 -12.92 -7.28 -2.64
C TYR A 213 -12.82 -7.40 -1.13
N GLY A 214 -13.83 -7.96 -0.45
CA GLY A 214 -13.78 -8.10 1.00
C GLY A 214 -12.70 -9.07 1.47
N GLN A 215 -12.38 -10.10 0.67
CA GLN A 215 -11.26 -11.01 0.94
C GLN A 215 -9.90 -10.30 0.86
N MET A 216 -9.67 -9.49 -0.18
CA MET A 216 -8.44 -8.69 -0.27
C MET A 216 -8.36 -7.65 0.84
N LEU A 217 -9.48 -7.02 1.20
CA LEU A 217 -9.54 -6.07 2.30
C LEU A 217 -9.24 -6.75 3.65
N LEU A 218 -9.76 -7.95 3.88
CA LEU A 218 -9.46 -8.74 5.07
C LEU A 218 -7.96 -9.09 5.16
N LEU A 219 -7.38 -9.58 4.07
CA LEU A 219 -5.94 -9.86 3.99
C LEU A 219 -5.10 -8.60 4.26
N LYS A 220 -5.53 -7.45 3.75
CA LYS A 220 -4.87 -6.16 4.03
C LYS A 220 -4.86 -5.87 5.54
N HIS A 221 -5.99 -6.00 6.24
CA HIS A 221 -6.05 -5.80 7.69
C HIS A 221 -5.16 -6.78 8.46
N LEU A 222 -5.12 -8.04 8.04
CA LEU A 222 -4.31 -9.07 8.69
C LEU A 222 -2.81 -8.88 8.46
N LEU A 223 -2.39 -8.36 7.30
CA LEU A 223 -0.98 -8.02 7.01
C LEU A 223 -0.53 -6.73 7.70
N ILE A 224 -1.45 -5.84 8.08
CA ILE A 224 -1.14 -4.67 8.91
C ILE A 224 -0.63 -5.12 10.28
N ALA A 225 -1.15 -6.21 10.86
CA ALA A 225 -0.74 -6.68 12.18
C ALA A 225 0.78 -6.95 12.30
N PRO A 226 1.40 -7.82 11.47
CA PRO A 226 2.84 -8.00 11.51
C PRO A 226 3.60 -6.74 11.09
N LEU A 227 3.08 -5.93 10.14
CA LEU A 227 3.73 -4.66 9.79
C LEU A 227 3.85 -3.74 11.01
N LEU A 228 2.78 -3.59 11.81
CA LEU A 228 2.80 -2.78 13.03
C LEU A 228 3.74 -3.34 14.09
N LEU A 229 3.83 -4.66 14.24
CA LEU A 229 4.76 -5.28 15.17
C LEU A 229 6.21 -4.96 14.79
N PHE A 230 6.56 -5.10 13.51
CA PHE A 230 7.89 -4.70 13.02
C PHE A 230 8.13 -3.18 13.16
N ALA A 231 7.16 -2.35 12.77
CA ALA A 231 7.25 -0.89 12.91
C ALA A 231 7.40 -0.45 14.38
N TYR A 232 6.74 -1.13 15.32
CA TYR A 232 6.92 -0.89 16.75
C TYR A 232 8.33 -1.25 17.21
N THR A 233 8.86 -2.41 16.79
CA THR A 233 10.26 -2.77 17.08
C THR A 233 11.24 -1.76 16.50
N ASN A 234 10.93 -1.16 15.35
CA ASN A 234 11.72 -0.10 14.74
C ASN A 234 11.68 1.22 15.53
N GLY A 235 10.48 1.73 15.82
CA GLY A 235 10.29 3.03 16.46
C GLY A 235 10.85 3.12 17.89
N PHE A 236 10.79 2.02 18.65
CA PHE A 236 11.21 1.98 20.06
C PHE A 236 12.33 0.99 20.32
N GLY A 237 12.25 -0.21 19.75
CA GLY A 237 13.17 -1.31 20.02
C GLY A 237 14.58 -1.09 19.46
N TYR A 238 14.72 -0.66 18.20
CA TYR A 238 16.02 -0.46 17.57
C TYR A 238 16.77 0.71 18.21
N LYS A 239 16.05 1.78 18.58
CA LYS A 239 16.64 2.90 19.35
C LYS A 239 17.24 2.41 20.66
N LYS A 240 16.52 1.53 21.38
CA LYS A 240 17.02 0.93 22.62
C LYS A 240 18.24 0.04 22.36
N LYS A 241 18.17 -0.87 21.38
CA LYS A 241 19.28 -1.76 21.03
C LYS A 241 20.54 -1.02 20.56
N LEU A 242 20.39 0.07 19.80
CA LEU A 242 21.54 0.89 19.36
C LEU A 242 22.25 1.60 20.53
N LYS A 243 21.50 1.99 21.57
CA LYS A 243 22.07 2.57 22.79
C LYS A 243 22.80 1.52 23.64
N GLU A 244 22.28 0.30 23.68
CA GLU A 244 22.86 -0.82 24.44
C GLU A 244 24.02 -1.49 23.70
N ASN A 245 23.99 -1.53 22.38
CA ASN A 245 24.98 -2.16 21.54
C ASN A 245 25.15 -1.40 20.21
N SER A 246 26.25 -0.65 20.10
CA SER A 246 26.60 0.14 18.91
C SER A 246 26.89 -0.71 17.65
N SER A 247 27.09 -2.03 17.80
CA SER A 247 27.27 -2.95 16.66
C SER A 247 25.95 -3.46 16.06
N PHE A 248 24.80 -3.16 16.67
CA PHE A 248 23.50 -3.57 16.14
C PHE A 248 23.22 -2.90 14.79
N ASN A 249 22.93 -3.72 13.77
CA ASN A 249 22.58 -3.24 12.44
C ASN A 249 21.05 -3.32 12.22
N PRO A 250 20.32 -2.18 12.13
CA PRO A 250 18.88 -2.18 11.93
C PRO A 250 18.45 -2.55 10.49
N ARG A 251 19.37 -2.49 9.51
CA ARG A 251 19.03 -2.64 8.08
C ARG A 251 18.31 -3.95 7.74
N PRO A 252 18.76 -5.14 8.19
CA PRO A 252 18.07 -6.40 7.86
C PRO A 252 16.64 -6.45 8.36
N TRP A 253 16.39 -5.86 9.54
CA TRP A 253 15.06 -5.79 10.12
C TRP A 253 14.14 -4.82 9.37
N LEU A 254 14.65 -3.66 8.97
CA LEU A 254 13.91 -2.71 8.12
C LEU A 254 13.62 -3.28 6.73
N LYS A 255 14.50 -4.14 6.19
CA LYS A 255 14.24 -4.87 4.94
C LYS A 255 13.06 -5.83 5.11
N ALA A 256 13.03 -6.61 6.19
CA ALA A 256 11.90 -7.48 6.49
C ALA A 256 10.58 -6.69 6.66
N GLU A 257 10.60 -5.58 7.38
CA GLU A 257 9.45 -4.66 7.50
C GLU A 257 8.98 -4.17 6.12
N SER A 258 9.91 -3.74 5.27
CA SER A 258 9.58 -3.28 3.91
C SER A 258 9.06 -4.38 2.99
N ILE A 259 9.46 -5.65 3.17
CA ILE A 259 8.90 -6.77 2.41
C ILE A 259 7.43 -6.97 2.78
N ILE A 260 7.07 -6.88 4.06
CA ILE A 260 5.66 -6.93 4.49
C ILE A 260 4.87 -5.75 3.90
N ALA A 261 5.48 -4.56 3.87
CA ALA A 261 4.89 -3.38 3.24
C ALA A 261 4.66 -3.57 1.72
N LEU A 262 5.57 -4.27 1.02
CA LEU A 262 5.39 -4.63 -0.40
C LEU A 262 4.24 -5.64 -0.59
N LEU A 263 4.10 -6.63 0.30
CA LEU A 263 2.94 -7.53 0.28
C LEU A 263 1.63 -6.73 0.45
N LEU A 264 1.62 -5.72 1.32
CA LEU A 264 0.47 -4.81 1.47
C LEU A 264 0.19 -4.00 0.21
N PHE A 265 1.20 -3.57 -0.55
CA PHE A 265 1.00 -2.92 -1.85
C PHE A 265 0.41 -3.88 -2.88
N ILE A 266 0.83 -5.14 -2.90
CA ILE A 266 0.25 -6.16 -3.78
C ILE A 266 -1.23 -6.36 -3.46
N VAL A 267 -1.57 -6.56 -2.19
CA VAL A 267 -2.97 -6.74 -1.77
C VAL A 267 -3.80 -5.47 -2.02
N THR A 268 -3.22 -4.29 -1.79
CA THR A 268 -3.90 -3.00 -2.05
C THR A 268 -4.10 -2.75 -3.54
N GLY A 269 -3.13 -3.09 -4.39
CA GLY A 269 -3.26 -3.01 -5.84
C GLY A 269 -4.29 -4.00 -6.39
N ALA A 270 -4.35 -5.21 -5.82
CA ALA A 270 -5.41 -6.17 -6.12
C ALA A 270 -6.80 -5.62 -5.75
N LEU A 271 -6.92 -5.01 -4.57
CA LEU A 271 -8.14 -4.38 -4.08
C LEU A 271 -8.59 -3.21 -4.97
N GLY A 272 -7.65 -2.37 -5.41
CA GLY A 272 -7.93 -1.17 -6.21
C GLY A 272 -8.51 -1.44 -7.60
N GLN A 273 -8.38 -2.67 -8.09
CA GLN A 273 -8.91 -3.11 -9.39
C GLN A 273 -10.22 -3.90 -9.28
N GLN A 274 -10.73 -4.08 -8.07
CA GLN A 274 -11.97 -4.79 -7.82
C GLN A 274 -13.09 -3.79 -7.54
N THR A 275 -14.30 -4.12 -7.98
CA THR A 275 -15.49 -3.31 -7.72
C THR A 275 -15.76 -3.25 -6.21
N PRO A 276 -15.75 -2.06 -5.58
CA PRO A 276 -16.03 -1.94 -4.16
C PRO A 276 -17.50 -2.29 -3.84
N PRO A 277 -17.77 -3.18 -2.87
CA PRO A 277 -19.13 -3.61 -2.57
C PRO A 277 -19.83 -2.65 -1.61
N HIS A 278 -20.49 -1.64 -2.18
CA HIS A 278 -21.35 -0.72 -1.42
C HIS A 278 -22.55 -1.45 -0.81
N ASN A 279 -23.14 -2.35 -1.61
CA ASN A 279 -24.14 -3.32 -1.19
C ASN A 279 -23.70 -4.69 -1.67
N VAL A 280 -23.44 -5.60 -0.73
CA VAL A 280 -22.92 -6.93 -1.04
C VAL A 280 -23.91 -7.73 -1.88
N LYS A 281 -25.20 -7.67 -1.56
CA LYS A 281 -26.26 -8.41 -2.28
C LYS A 281 -26.36 -7.95 -3.74
N GLU A 282 -26.36 -6.64 -3.98
CA GLU A 282 -26.38 -6.08 -5.34
C GLU A 282 -25.11 -6.44 -6.11
N THR A 283 -23.95 -6.35 -5.46
CA THR A 283 -22.66 -6.67 -6.11
C THR A 283 -22.59 -8.15 -6.52
N LEU A 284 -23.17 -9.06 -5.73
CA LEU A 284 -23.23 -10.49 -6.07
C LEU A 284 -24.12 -10.83 -7.27
N GLN A 285 -24.91 -9.87 -7.77
CA GLN A 285 -25.67 -10.04 -9.00
C GLN A 285 -24.79 -9.95 -10.25
N SER A 286 -23.65 -9.25 -10.16
CA SER A 286 -22.72 -9.03 -11.28
C SER A 286 -21.32 -9.62 -11.05
N VAL A 287 -20.97 -9.94 -9.80
CA VAL A 287 -19.67 -10.48 -9.41
C VAL A 287 -19.84 -11.83 -8.72
N SER A 288 -19.16 -12.86 -9.22
CA SER A 288 -19.16 -14.19 -8.59
C SER A 288 -18.55 -14.16 -7.18
N PRO A 289 -19.00 -15.04 -6.28
CA PRO A 289 -18.40 -15.15 -4.94
C PRO A 289 -16.92 -15.51 -5.02
N SER A 290 -16.16 -15.08 -4.02
CA SER A 290 -14.72 -15.31 -3.98
C SER A 290 -14.39 -16.80 -3.88
N PRO A 291 -13.47 -17.33 -4.72
CA PRO A 291 -12.99 -18.70 -4.60
C PRO A 291 -12.41 -19.01 -3.22
N LEU A 292 -11.75 -18.03 -2.59
CA LEU A 292 -11.21 -18.18 -1.23
C LEU A 292 -12.33 -18.38 -0.21
N PHE A 293 -13.40 -17.60 -0.32
CA PHE A 293 -14.58 -17.73 0.53
C PHE A 293 -15.25 -19.09 0.33
N THR A 294 -15.59 -19.45 -0.91
CA THR A 294 -16.32 -20.69 -1.22
C THR A 294 -15.52 -21.95 -0.91
N SER A 295 -14.18 -21.86 -0.85
CA SER A 295 -13.33 -23.00 -0.47
C SER A 295 -13.30 -23.30 1.02
N LEU A 296 -13.60 -22.31 1.87
CA LEU A 296 -13.54 -22.43 3.33
C LEU A 296 -14.91 -22.39 4.00
N TYR A 297 -15.89 -21.73 3.36
CA TYR A 297 -17.25 -21.67 3.87
C TYR A 297 -17.96 -22.99 3.62
N ASN A 298 -18.30 -23.69 4.71
CA ASN A 298 -18.94 -25.02 4.66
C ASN A 298 -20.47 -24.96 4.45
N GLY A 299 -21.07 -23.77 4.36
CA GLY A 299 -22.51 -23.59 4.15
C GLY A 299 -22.89 -23.47 2.68
N HIS A 300 -24.20 -23.51 2.41
CA HIS A 300 -24.73 -23.24 1.07
C HIS A 300 -24.70 -21.73 0.78
N PHE A 301 -23.95 -21.34 -0.24
CA PHE A 301 -23.94 -19.95 -0.70
C PHE A 301 -25.29 -19.56 -1.30
N SER A 302 -25.79 -18.39 -0.91
CA SER A 302 -26.90 -17.68 -1.54
C SER A 302 -26.60 -16.18 -1.55
N PRO A 303 -27.00 -15.41 -2.57
CA PRO A 303 -26.88 -13.94 -2.55
C PRO A 303 -27.59 -13.27 -1.37
N ASP A 304 -28.57 -13.95 -0.76
CA ASP A 304 -29.30 -13.48 0.43
C ASP A 304 -28.61 -13.86 1.76
N LEU A 305 -27.48 -14.58 1.69
CA LEU A 305 -26.72 -14.98 2.85
C LEU A 305 -26.20 -13.75 3.61
N THR A 306 -26.48 -13.72 4.92
CA THR A 306 -25.93 -12.71 5.83
C THR A 306 -24.97 -13.41 6.77
N LEU A 307 -23.67 -13.12 6.61
CA LEU A 307 -22.63 -13.71 7.45
C LEU A 307 -22.72 -13.15 8.87
N LYS A 308 -22.68 -14.05 9.85
CA LYS A 308 -22.53 -13.69 11.26
C LYS A 308 -21.26 -14.31 11.80
N LEU A 309 -20.57 -13.55 12.66
CA LEU A 309 -19.45 -14.09 13.43
C LEU A 309 -20.00 -14.96 14.55
N SER A 310 -19.51 -16.19 14.62
CA SER A 310 -19.83 -17.20 15.61
C SER A 310 -18.54 -17.77 16.19
N ILE A 311 -18.56 -18.15 17.46
CA ILE A 311 -17.39 -18.70 18.13
C ILE A 311 -17.44 -20.23 17.98
N GLY A 312 -16.72 -20.75 16.99
CA GLY A 312 -16.51 -22.19 16.81
C GLY A 312 -15.15 -22.63 17.38
N LEU A 313 -15.02 -23.91 17.73
CA LEU A 313 -13.76 -24.46 18.23
C LEU A 313 -12.59 -24.23 17.25
N ASP A 314 -12.82 -24.48 15.95
CA ASP A 314 -11.80 -24.30 14.91
C ASP A 314 -11.32 -22.85 14.81
N SER A 315 -12.26 -21.89 14.89
CA SER A 315 -11.95 -20.45 14.90
C SER A 315 -11.10 -20.06 16.11
N VAL A 316 -11.40 -20.61 17.28
CA VAL A 316 -10.67 -20.36 18.53
C VAL A 316 -9.27 -20.96 18.48
N LEU A 317 -9.13 -22.18 17.96
CA LEU A 317 -7.82 -22.83 17.81
C LEU A 317 -6.92 -22.07 16.83
N MET A 318 -7.47 -21.61 15.70
CA MET A 318 -6.72 -20.78 14.75
C MET A 318 -6.36 -19.42 15.33
N LEU A 319 -7.25 -18.80 16.12
CA LEU A 319 -6.96 -17.55 16.82
C LEU A 319 -5.83 -17.74 17.85
N ALA A 320 -5.87 -18.82 18.62
CA ALA A 320 -4.81 -19.17 19.56
C ALA A 320 -3.47 -19.38 18.84
N ALA A 321 -3.47 -20.06 17.70
CA ALA A 321 -2.28 -20.22 16.86
C ALA A 321 -1.73 -18.86 16.38
N ALA A 322 -2.59 -17.93 15.95
CA ALA A 322 -2.17 -16.58 15.57
C ALA A 322 -1.52 -15.82 16.75
N ILE A 323 -2.08 -15.93 17.96
CA ILE A 323 -1.52 -15.31 19.17
C ILE A 323 -0.15 -15.93 19.52
N ILE A 324 0.00 -17.25 19.39
CA ILE A 324 1.29 -17.93 19.58
C ILE A 324 2.32 -17.42 18.58
N MET A 325 1.93 -17.21 17.32
CA MET A 325 2.83 -16.62 16.31
C MET A 325 3.26 -15.19 16.66
N ILE A 326 2.35 -14.35 17.17
CA ILE A 326 2.69 -13.00 17.65
C ILE A 326 3.71 -13.07 18.79
N TYR A 327 3.45 -13.94 19.78
CA TYR A 327 4.38 -14.13 20.89
C TYR A 327 5.75 -14.63 20.42
N GLY A 328 5.76 -15.60 19.52
CA GLY A 328 6.96 -16.13 18.89
C GLY A 328 7.75 -15.03 18.18
N LEU A 329 7.10 -14.18 17.38
CA LEU A 329 7.74 -13.03 16.73
C LEU A 329 8.46 -12.15 17.75
N ILE A 330 7.77 -11.78 18.85
CA ILE A 330 8.34 -10.93 19.89
C ILE A 330 9.56 -11.59 20.54
N GLN A 331 9.50 -12.90 20.80
CA GLN A 331 10.65 -13.63 21.36
C GLN A 331 11.81 -13.73 20.39
N MET A 332 11.56 -14.08 19.13
CA MET A 332 12.60 -14.14 18.10
C MET A 332 13.23 -12.76 17.84
N TYR A 333 12.46 -11.68 17.97
CA TYR A 333 13.01 -10.32 17.96
C TYR A 333 13.95 -10.05 19.14
N ARG A 334 13.57 -10.47 20.36
CA ARG A 334 14.43 -10.34 21.55
C ARG A 334 15.72 -11.12 21.41
N GLU A 335 15.65 -12.33 20.85
CA GLU A 335 16.80 -13.19 20.54
C GLU A 335 17.59 -12.76 19.29
N ASN A 336 17.19 -11.67 18.62
CA ASN A 336 17.81 -11.16 17.40
C ASN A 336 17.81 -12.16 16.22
N LYS A 337 16.80 -13.05 16.15
CA LYS A 337 16.59 -14.04 15.10
C LYS A 337 15.62 -13.52 14.05
N LEU A 338 16.13 -12.85 13.03
CA LEU A 338 15.33 -12.18 11.99
C LEU A 338 14.40 -13.13 11.23
N LEU A 339 14.95 -14.20 10.66
CA LEU A 339 14.18 -15.09 9.76
C LEU A 339 13.01 -15.77 10.50
N PRO A 340 13.20 -16.38 11.68
CA PRO A 340 12.08 -16.89 12.47
C PRO A 340 11.03 -15.82 12.83
N ALA A 341 11.47 -14.62 13.22
CA ALA A 341 10.54 -13.52 13.53
C ALA A 341 9.69 -13.12 12.32
N PHE A 342 10.31 -13.05 11.14
CA PHE A 342 9.63 -12.75 9.88
C PHE A 342 8.60 -13.81 9.51
N VAL A 343 8.96 -15.09 9.57
CA VAL A 343 8.04 -16.21 9.29
C VAL A 343 6.86 -16.20 10.27
N MET A 344 7.12 -16.02 11.57
CA MET A 344 6.07 -15.92 12.58
C MET A 344 5.13 -14.72 12.34
N GLY A 345 5.68 -13.59 11.87
CA GLY A 345 4.87 -12.45 11.45
C GLY A 345 3.91 -12.79 10.32
N LEU A 346 4.38 -13.44 9.26
CA LEU A 346 3.51 -13.87 8.16
C LEU A 346 2.48 -14.91 8.60
N MET A 347 2.88 -15.88 9.43
CA MET A 347 1.98 -16.90 9.96
C MET A 347 0.89 -16.32 10.87
N THR A 348 1.14 -15.20 11.53
CA THR A 348 0.09 -14.45 12.27
C THR A 348 -1.06 -14.08 11.35
N SER A 349 -0.76 -13.53 10.16
CA SER A 349 -1.80 -13.17 9.18
C SER A 349 -2.52 -14.39 8.62
N VAL A 350 -1.80 -15.49 8.39
CA VAL A 350 -2.38 -16.75 7.88
C VAL A 350 -3.33 -17.38 8.89
N PHE A 351 -2.90 -17.59 10.14
CA PHE A 351 -3.78 -18.16 11.17
C PHE A 351 -4.92 -17.21 11.53
N GLY A 352 -4.67 -15.89 11.56
CA GLY A 352 -5.73 -14.90 11.76
C GLY A 352 -6.79 -14.92 10.66
N TYR A 353 -6.38 -15.17 9.41
CA TYR A 353 -7.30 -15.36 8.30
C TYR A 353 -8.21 -16.57 8.51
N PHE A 354 -7.63 -17.74 8.80
CA PHE A 354 -8.41 -18.94 9.07
C PHE A 354 -9.30 -18.80 10.30
N ALA A 355 -8.84 -18.13 11.36
CA ALA A 355 -9.64 -17.86 12.54
C ALA A 355 -10.93 -17.10 12.18
N LEU A 356 -10.82 -16.07 11.36
CA LEU A 356 -11.98 -15.28 10.94
C LEU A 356 -12.86 -16.04 9.93
N MET A 357 -12.28 -16.77 8.99
CA MET A 357 -13.03 -17.55 8.01
C MET A 357 -13.77 -18.75 8.63
N PHE A 358 -13.22 -19.37 9.67
CA PHE A 358 -13.92 -20.44 10.41
C PHE A 358 -14.91 -19.89 11.44
N SER A 359 -14.91 -18.59 11.69
CA SER A 359 -15.90 -17.95 12.56
C SER A 359 -17.18 -17.53 11.83
N VAL A 360 -17.17 -17.48 10.49
CA VAL A 360 -18.37 -17.07 9.75
C VAL A 360 -19.36 -18.21 9.57
N GLY A 361 -20.62 -17.96 9.97
CA GLY A 361 -21.77 -18.84 9.81
C GLY A 361 -22.88 -18.18 9.01
#